data_AF-A0A0D8XCB7-F1
#
_entry.id   AF-A0A0D8XCB7-F1
#
_cell.length_a   1.000
_cell.length_b   1.000
_cell.length_c   1.000
_cell.angle_alpha   90.00
_cell.angle_beta   90.00
_cell.angle_gamma   90.00
#
_symmetry.space_group_name_H-M   'P 1'
#
loop_
_entity.id
_entity.type
_entity.pdbx_description
1 polymer ?
#
loop_
_entity_poly.entity_id
_entity_poly.type
_entity_poly.pdbx_seq_one_letter_code
_entity_poly.pdbx_strand_id
1 'polypeptide(L)' 'MHINIFECFNSIFDDNNWISTLFALLVISVHLAEGIYVFLLCDEMRFSFASAAKWFLQTVIVGYPSLTLLKQYVHERRKN' A
#
# COMPACT_ATOMS: atom_id res chain seq x y z
N MET A 1 -15.29 3.39 2.34
CA MET A 1 -15.32 2.28 1.37
C MET A 1 -13.98 1.56 1.47
N HIS A 2 -13.91 0.50 2.29
CA HIS A 2 -12.69 -0.28 2.49
C HIS A 2 -12.70 -1.40 1.45
N ILE A 3 -12.08 -1.16 0.29
CA ILE A 3 -11.88 -2.22 -0.70
C ILE A 3 -10.80 -3.13 -0.14
N ASN A 4 -11.19 -4.34 0.28
CA ASN A 4 -10.24 -5.33 0.76
C ASN A 4 -9.49 -5.90 -0.44
N ILE A 5 -8.16 -5.93 -0.38
CA ILE A 5 -7.30 -6.55 -1.40
C ILE A 5 -7.74 -7.97 -1.74
N PHE A 6 -8.27 -8.71 -0.76
CA PHE A 6 -8.79 -10.06 -0.96
C PHE A 6 -10.05 -10.10 -1.86
N GLU A 7 -10.94 -9.11 -1.75
CA GLU A 7 -12.11 -9.02 -2.64
C GLU A 7 -11.71 -8.57 -4.05
N CYS A 8 -10.74 -7.66 -4.16
CA CYS A 8 -10.19 -7.28 -5.46
C CYS A 8 -9.48 -8.46 -6.14
N PHE A 9 -8.74 -9.27 -5.38
CA PHE A 9 -8.09 -10.47 -5.89
C PHE A 9 -9.10 -11.53 -6.36
N ASN A 10 -10.21 -11.72 -5.63
CA ASN A 10 -11.29 -12.61 -6.07
C ASN A 10 -12.00 -12.06 -7.31
N SER A 11 -12.17 -10.74 -7.43
CA SER A 11 -12.74 -10.10 -8.63
C SER A 11 -11.85 -10.21 -9.87
N ILE A 12 -10.52 -10.35 -9.71
CA ILE A 12 -9.59 -10.61 -10.82
C ILE A 12 -9.81 -11.99 -11.42
N PHE A 13 -10.22 -12.97 -10.61
CA PHE A 13 -10.44 -14.35 -11.04
C PHE A 13 -11.85 -14.59 -11.61
N ASP A 14 -12.73 -13.58 -11.61
CA ASP A 14 -14.08 -13.66 -12.19
C ASP A 14 -14.06 -13.13 -13.64
N ASP A 15 -13.67 -14.00 -14.57
CA ASP A 15 -13.32 -13.68 -15.97
C ASP A 15 -14.53 -13.48 -16.91
N ASN A 16 -15.39 -12.47 -16.70
CA ASN A 16 -16.40 -12.15 -17.73
C ASN A 16 -16.73 -10.67 -17.96
N ASN A 17 -16.01 -9.72 -17.35
CA ASN A 17 -16.22 -8.29 -17.57
C ASN A 17 -14.90 -7.48 -17.66
N TRP A 18 -14.59 -6.98 -18.85
CA TRP A 18 -13.40 -6.15 -19.11
C TRP A 18 -13.26 -4.93 -18.17
N ILE A 19 -14.39 -4.43 -17.65
CA ILE A 19 -14.44 -3.32 -16.69
C ILE A 19 -13.79 -3.72 -15.36
N SER A 20 -14.02 -4.94 -14.86
CA SER A 20 -13.41 -5.38 -13.60
C SER A 20 -11.91 -5.64 -13.76
N THR A 21 -11.49 -6.16 -14.92
CA THR A 21 -10.07 -6.29 -15.25
C THR A 21 -9.35 -4.94 -15.21
N LEU A 22 -9.93 -3.89 -15.81
CA LEU A 22 -9.38 -2.53 -15.75
C LEU A 22 -9.36 -1.97 -14.34
N PHE A 23 -10.45 -2.17 -13.58
CA PHE A 23 -10.53 -1.70 -12.20
C PHE A 23 -9.47 -2.37 -11.31
N ALA A 24 -9.27 -3.68 -11.47
CA ALA A 24 -8.24 -4.42 -10.76
C ALA A 24 -6.82 -3.95 -11.09
N LEU A 25 -6.52 -3.67 -12.36
CA LEU A 25 -5.22 -3.12 -12.76
C LEU A 25 -4.95 -1.75 -12.13
N LEU A 26 -5.97 -0.90 -12.03
CA LEU A 26 -5.87 0.38 -11.33
C LEU A 26 -5.61 0.19 -9.84
N VAL A 27 -6.33 -0.72 -9.17
CA VAL A 27 -6.14 -1.01 -7.75
C VAL A 27 -4.73 -1.55 -7.47
N ILE A 28 -4.23 -2.49 -8.28
CA ILE A 28 -2.86 -3.00 -8.17
C ILE A 28 -1.85 -1.87 -8.35
N SER A 29 -2.05 -1.01 -9.35
CA SER A 29 -1.14 0.12 -9.62
C SER A 29 -1.10 1.11 -8.47
N VAL A 30 -2.25 1.40 -7.85
CA VAL A 30 -2.35 2.26 -6.66
C VAL A 30 -1.59 1.65 -5.49
N HIS A 31 -1.79 0.36 -5.20
CA HIS A 31 -1.06 -0.30 -4.11
C HIS A 31 0.45 -0.40 -4.37
N LEU A 32 0.87 -0.55 -5.62
CA LEU A 32 2.28 -0.49 -5.99
C LEU A 32 2.86 0.91 -5.75
N ALA A 33 2.13 1.96 -6.13
CA ALA A 33 2.54 3.35 -5.88
C ALA A 33 2.62 3.67 -4.37
N GLU A 34 1.65 3.19 -3.59
CA GLU A 34 1.67 3.31 -2.11
C GLU A 34 2.89 2.59 -1.51
N GLY A 35 3.20 1.39 -1.99
CA GLY A 35 4.38 0.65 -1.55
C GLY A 35 5.70 1.34 -1.90
N ILE A 36 5.82 1.91 -3.11
CA ILE A 36 7.00 2.72 -3.50
C ILE A 36 7.12 3.95 -2.60
N TYR A 37 6.00 4.62 -2.30
CA TYR A 37 6.00 5.76 -1.38
C TYR A 37 6.48 5.38 0.03
N VAL A 38 6.12 4.20 0.55
CA VAL A 38 6.66 3.68 1.82
C VAL A 38 8.18 3.53 1.77
N PHE A 39 8.72 2.99 0.68
CA PHE A 39 10.18 2.85 0.53
C PHE A 39 10.88 4.20 0.54
N LEU A 40 10.37 5.18 -0.21
CA LEU A 40 10.93 6.55 -0.23
C LEU A 40 10.85 7.21 1.16
N LEU A 41 9.72 7.06 1.86
CA LEU A 41 9.53 7.62 3.20
C LEU A 41 10.45 6.95 4.24
N CYS A 42 10.67 5.65 4.12
CA CYS A 42 11.56 4.91 4.98
C CYS A 42 13.04 5.27 4.74
N ASP A 43 13.42 5.52 3.48
CA ASP A 43 14.76 6.00 3.12
C ASP A 43 15.03 7.40 3.72
N GLU A 44 14.06 8.32 3.60
CA GLU A 44 14.13 9.65 4.20
C GLU A 44 14.25 9.61 5.74
N MET A 45 13.56 8.64 6.38
CA MET A 45 13.62 8.41 7.82
C MET A 45 14.89 7.64 8.28
N ARG A 46 15.78 7.28 7.35
CA ARG A 46 16.96 6.44 7.58
C ARG A 46 16.63 5.10 8.26
N PHE A 47 15.44 4.56 7.98
CA PHE A 47 15.09 3.23 8.46
C PHE A 47 15.88 2.15 7.71
N SER A 48 16.23 1.08 8.43
CA SER A 48 16.86 -0.09 7.80
C SER A 48 15.94 -0.69 6.75
N PHE A 49 16.51 -1.17 5.64
CA PHE A 49 15.80 -1.84 4.54
C PHE A 49 14.87 -2.96 5.03
N ALA A 50 15.29 -3.71 6.06
CA ALA A 50 14.47 -4.76 6.67
C ALA A 50 13.19 -4.22 7.34
N SER A 51 13.25 -2.99 7.87
CA SER A 51 12.09 -2.31 8.45
C SER A 51 11.19 -1.74 7.34
N ALA A 52 11.79 -1.15 6.30
CA ALA A 52 11.07 -0.68 5.12
C ALA A 52 10.29 -1.80 4.43
N ALA A 53 10.91 -2.98 4.26
CA ALA A 53 10.25 -4.16 3.68
C ALA A 53 9.06 -4.66 4.52
N LYS A 54 9.13 -4.56 5.86
CA LYS A 54 8.01 -4.89 6.74
C LYS A 54 6.84 -3.92 6.57
N TRP A 55 7.14 -2.61 6.50
CA TRP A 55 6.12 -1.58 6.26
C TRP A 55 5.52 -1.68 4.85
N PHE A 56 6.32 -2.00 3.85
CA PHE A 56 5.85 -2.29 2.49
C PHE A 56 4.91 -3.50 2.49
N LEU A 57 5.32 -4.62 3.07
CA LEU A 57 4.51 -5.83 3.13
C LEU A 57 3.20 -5.59 3.90
N GLN A 58 3.25 -4.85 5.01
CA GLN A 58 2.02 -4.45 5.72
C GLN A 58 1.12 -3.55 4.87
N THR A 59 1.67 -2.60 4.13
CA THR A 59 0.88 -1.70 3.27
C THR A 59 0.27 -2.46 2.10
N VAL A 60 0.96 -3.47 1.56
CA VAL A 60 0.45 -4.33 0.49
C VAL A 60 -0.61 -5.33 0.99
N ILE A 61 -0.57 -5.77 2.26
CA ILE A 61 -1.54 -6.71 2.82
C ILE A 61 -2.76 -6.00 3.44
N VAL A 62 -2.53 -4.95 4.21
CA VAL A 62 -3.55 -4.22 5.00
C VAL A 62 -4.09 -3.00 4.24
N GLY A 63 -3.31 -2.44 3.30
CA GLY A 63 -3.67 -1.25 2.54
C GLY A 63 -3.36 0.07 3.25
N TYR A 64 -4.05 1.12 2.81
CA TYR A 64 -3.93 2.52 3.23
C TYR A 64 -3.95 2.82 4.76
N PRO A 65 -4.60 2.04 5.64
CA PRO A 65 -4.55 2.29 7.09
C PRO A 65 -3.14 2.16 7.66
N SER A 66 -2.36 1.18 7.19
CA SER A 66 -0.96 0.96 7.60
C SER A 66 -0.09 2.16 7.25
N LEU A 67 -0.28 2.72 6.05
CA LEU A 67 0.42 3.90 5.57
C LEU A 67 0.10 5.14 6.43
N THR A 68 -1.13 5.26 6.91
CA THR A 68 -1.56 6.39 7.74
C THR A 68 -0.83 6.41 9.09
N LEU A 69 -0.68 5.24 9.73
CA LEU A 69 0.11 5.10 10.96
C LEU A 69 1.58 5.46 10.76
N LEU A 70 2.19 5.03 9.65
CA LEU A 70 3.57 5.38 9.32
C LEU A 70 3.71 6.90 9.09
N LYS A 71 2.80 7.51 8.33
CA LYS A 71 2.80 8.97 8.11
C LYS A 71 2.63 9.75 9.41
N GLN A 72 1.76 9.31 10.32
CA GLN A 72 1.60 9.92 11.64
C GLN A 72 2.90 9.83 12.45
N TYR A 73 3.53 8.66 12.49
CA TYR A 73 4.82 8.49 13.17
C TYR A 73 5.91 9.41 12.60
N VAL A 74 6.00 9.53 11.27
CA VAL A 74 6.94 10.44 10.61
C VAL A 74 6.64 11.90 10.94
N HIS A 75 5.36 12.29 10.95
CA HIS A 75 4.95 13.65 11.28
C HIS A 75 5.39 14.06 12.70
N GLU A 76 5.16 13.19 13.69
CA GLU A 76 5.59 13.41 15.07
C GLU A 76 7.13 13.49 15.18
N ARG A 77 7.86 12.67 14.41
CA ARG A 77 9.33 12.69 14.40
C ARG A 77 9.94 13.92 13.75
N ARG A 78 9.25 14.58 12.81
CA ARG A 78 9.70 15.84 12.19
C ARG A 78 9.46 17.07 13.07
N LYS A 79 8.56 16.98 14.04
CA LYS A 79 8.15 18.11 14.90
C LYS A 79 9.04 18.27 16.15
N ASN A 80 9.78 17.21 16.50
CA ASN A 80 10.87 17.21 17.50
C ASN A 80 12.21 17.46 16.84
#